data_AF-A0A944NDY0-F1
#
_entry.id   AF-A0A944NDY0-F1
#
_cell.length_a   1.000
_cell.length_b   1.000
_cell.length_c   1.000
_cell.angle_alpha   90.00
_cell.angle_beta   90.00
_cell.angle_gamma   90.00
#
_symmetry.space_group_name_H-M   'P 1'
#
loop_
_entity.id
_entity.type
_entity.pdbx_description
1 polymer ?
#
loop_
_entity_poly.entity_id
_entity_poly.type
_entity_poly.pdbx_seq_one_letter_code
_entity_poly.pdbx_strand_id
1 'polypeptide(L)' 'MNRLETELGNEMLILRVDIQSANGKEISKLYASRITPTFILFDPQGEEIWRSIGNLDPEKVRDSLKDYN' A
#
# COMPACT_ATOMS: atom_id res chain seq x y z
N MET A 1 6.95 -3.74 -9.82
CA MET A 1 5.86 -2.84 -9.40
C MET A 1 5.05 -2.31 -10.58
N ASN A 2 5.66 -1.83 -11.66
CA ASN A 2 4.94 -1.23 -12.82
C ASN A 2 3.83 -2.10 -13.42
N ARG A 3 4.02 -3.43 -13.54
CA ARG A 3 2.98 -4.30 -14.10
C ARG A 3 1.74 -4.43 -13.22
N LEU A 4 1.93 -4.64 -11.91
CA LEU A 4 0.82 -4.74 -10.95
C LEU A 4 0.08 -3.40 -10.83
N GLU A 5 0.81 -2.28 -10.80
CA GLU A 5 0.20 -0.95 -10.80
C GLU A 5 -0.64 -0.68 -12.05
N THR A 6 -0.15 -1.12 -13.22
CA THR A 6 -0.88 -0.96 -14.49
C THR A 6 -2.13 -1.84 -14.51
N GLU A 7 -2.03 -3.08 -13.98
CA GLU A 7 -3.17 -4.00 -13.86
C GLU A 7 -4.24 -3.45 -12.90
N LEU A 8 -3.82 -2.87 -11.77
CA LEU A 8 -4.73 -2.46 -10.69
C LEU A 8 -5.17 -1.00 -10.73
N GLY A 9 -4.63 -0.19 -11.65
CA GLY A 9 -4.87 1.26 -11.68
C GLY A 9 -6.33 1.67 -11.86
N ASN A 10 -7.20 0.77 -12.32
CA ASN A 10 -8.63 0.99 -12.44
C ASN A 10 -9.45 0.47 -11.24
N GLU A 11 -8.87 -0.39 -10.41
CA GLU A 11 -9.57 -1.06 -9.29
C GLU A 11 -9.15 -0.50 -7.93
N MET A 12 -7.96 0.11 -7.82
CA MET A 12 -7.46 0.66 -6.57
C MET A 12 -6.68 1.96 -6.77
N LEU A 13 -6.73 2.84 -5.76
CA LEU A 13 -5.87 4.01 -5.70
C LEU A 13 -4.49 3.60 -5.15
N ILE A 14 -3.46 3.79 -5.95
CA ILE A 14 -2.08 3.49 -5.56
C ILE A 14 -1.35 4.79 -5.23
N LEU A 15 -0.97 4.94 -3.96
CA LEU A 15 -0.22 6.11 -3.47
C LEU A 15 1.23 5.73 -3.20
N ARG A 16 2.15 6.38 -3.91
CA ARG A 16 3.58 6.29 -3.63
C ARG A 16 4.00 7.43 -2.71
N VAL A 17 4.47 7.08 -1.52
CA VAL A 17 4.92 8.05 -0.53
C VAL A 17 6.44 8.02 -0.43
N ASP A 18 7.07 9.15 -0.73
CA ASP A 18 8.48 9.37 -0.39
C ASP A 18 8.60 9.73 1.09
N ILE A 19 9.13 8.80 1.90
CA ILE A 19 9.30 8.96 3.34
C ILE A 19 10.31 10.07 3.73
N GLN A 20 11.13 10.55 2.80
CA GLN A 20 12.09 11.63 3.08
C GLN A 20 11.46 13.02 2.98
N SER A 21 10.35 13.13 2.25
CA SER A 21 9.55 14.35 2.15
C SER A 21 8.93 14.76 3.50
N ALA A 22 8.51 16.02 3.64
CA ALA A 22 7.86 16.50 4.87
C ALA A 22 6.59 15.67 5.19
N ASN A 23 5.70 15.53 4.21
CA ASN A 23 4.46 14.75 4.35
C ASN A 23 4.76 13.26 4.58
N GLY A 24 5.76 12.69 3.90
CA GLY A 24 6.16 11.30 4.11
C GLY A 24 6.73 11.02 5.50
N LYS A 25 7.40 11.99 6.13
CA LYS A 25 7.82 11.91 7.54
C LYS A 25 6.62 11.90 8.49
N GLU A 26 5.55 12.59 8.17
CA GLU A 26 4.30 12.54 8.96
C GLU A 26 3.59 11.20 8.79
N ILE A 27 3.46 10.72 7.55
CA ILE A 27 2.85 9.42 7.24
C ILE A 27 3.64 8.26 7.89
N SER A 28 4.97 8.28 7.80
CA SER A 28 5.82 7.25 8.42
C SER A 28 5.69 7.23 9.94
N LYS A 29 5.50 8.39 10.59
CA LYS A 29 5.18 8.46 12.03
C LYS A 29 3.80 7.88 12.32
N LEU A 30 2.78 8.30 11.56
CA LEU A 30 1.40 7.89 11.75
C LEU A 30 1.24 6.36 11.66
N TYR A 31 1.88 5.74 10.67
CA TYR A 31 1.80 4.29 10.44
C TYR A 31 3.00 3.51 11.01
N ALA A 32 3.83 4.14 11.84
CA ALA A 32 5.03 3.58 12.46
C ALA A 32 5.98 2.85 11.46
N SER A 33 6.05 3.32 10.22
CA SER A 33 6.92 2.73 9.19
C SER A 33 8.35 3.25 9.36
N ARG A 34 9.25 2.37 9.81
CA ARG A 34 10.69 2.66 10.00
C ARG A 34 11.60 1.98 8.97
N ILE A 35 11.03 1.14 8.11
CA ILE A 35 11.76 0.29 7.18
C ILE A 35 11.13 0.44 5.79
N THR A 36 11.95 0.69 4.78
CA THR A 36 11.51 0.80 3.39
C THR A 36 12.01 -0.38 2.54
N PRO A 37 11.22 -0.83 1.56
CA PRO A 37 9.84 -0.41 1.28
C PRO A 37 8.83 -1.00 2.29
N THR A 38 7.77 -0.26 2.59
CA THR A 38 6.58 -0.75 3.32
C THR A 38 5.36 -0.56 2.42
N PHE A 39 4.50 -1.57 2.36
CA PHE A 39 3.25 -1.56 1.63
C PHE A 39 2.11 -1.72 2.64
N ILE A 40 1.08 -0.88 2.54
CA ILE A 40 -0.09 -0.92 3.42
C ILE A 40 -1.33 -0.88 2.53
N LEU A 41 -2.25 -1.82 2.75
CA LEU A 41 -3.57 -1.81 2.11
C LEU A 41 -4.60 -1.31 3.10
N PHE A 42 -5.44 -0.39 2.63
CA PHE A 42 -6.58 0.13 3.36
C PHE A 42 -7.87 -0.29 2.68
N ASP A 43 -8.93 -0.47 3.47
CA ASP A 43 -10.28 -0.61 2.96
C ASP A 43 -10.88 0.76 2.54
N PRO A 44 -12.08 0.80 1.94
CA PRO A 44 -12.71 2.06 1.56
C PRO A 44 -13.12 2.97 2.74
N GLN A 45 -13.12 2.47 3.98
CA GLN A 45 -13.37 3.24 5.19
C GLN A 45 -12.09 3.84 5.77
N GLY A 46 -10.91 3.43 5.26
CA GLY A 46 -9.60 3.88 5.71
C GLY A 46 -8.97 3.00 6.78
N GLU A 47 -9.55 1.82 7.07
CA GLU A 47 -8.99 0.87 8.02
C GLU A 47 -7.89 0.03 7.37
N GLU A 48 -6.80 -0.22 8.10
CA GLU A 48 -5.70 -1.04 7.60
C GLU A 48 -6.12 -2.52 7.55
N ILE A 49 -6.12 -3.10 6.36
CA ILE A 49 -6.41 -4.52 6.14
C ILE A 49 -5.14 -5.34 6.42
N TRP A 50 -4.02 -4.94 5.80
CA TRP A 50 -2.74 -5.58 5.99
C TRP A 50 -1.57 -4.67 5.62
N ARG A 51 -0.39 -5.02 6.10
CA ARG A 51 0.89 -4.46 5.67
C ARG A 51 1.93 -5.52 5.32
N SER A 52 2.90 -5.15 4.49
CA SER A 52 4.08 -5.95 4.14
C SER A 52 5.34 -5.10 4.16
N ILE A 53 6.43 -5.64 4.70
CA ILE A 53 7.72 -4.96 4.82
C ILE A 53 8.73 -5.64 3.90
N GLY A 54 9.49 -4.85 3.15
CA GLY A 54 10.57 -5.30 2.27
C GLY A 54 10.09 -5.78 0.90
N ASN A 55 9.08 -6.64 0.85
CA ASN A 55 8.55 -7.19 -0.40
C ASN A 55 7.02 -7.13 -0.46
N LEU A 56 6.47 -7.05 -1.67
CA LEU A 56 5.05 -7.13 -1.95
C LEU A 56 4.77 -8.44 -2.69
N ASP A 57 3.88 -9.26 -2.16
CA ASP A 57 3.38 -10.46 -2.84
C ASP A 57 2.19 -10.08 -3.73
N PRO A 58 2.31 -10.19 -5.07
CA PRO A 58 1.23 -9.86 -5.98
C PRO A 58 -0.03 -10.72 -5.78
N GLU A 59 0.12 -11.99 -5.38
CA GLU A 59 -1.04 -12.87 -5.18
C GLU A 59 -1.84 -12.42 -3.96
N LYS A 60 -1.16 -12.02 -2.88
CA LYS A 60 -1.82 -11.45 -1.69
C LYS A 60 -2.63 -10.20 -2.04
N VAL A 61 -2.12 -9.36 -2.94
CA VAL A 61 -2.85 -8.17 -3.41
C VAL A 61 -4.09 -8.58 -4.19
N ARG A 62 -3.97 -9.54 -5.13
CA ARG A 62 -5.11 -10.03 -5.91
C ARG A 62 -6.17 -10.69 -5.05
N ASP A 63 -5.77 -11.49 -4.08
CA ASP A 63 -6.69 -12.14 -3.15
C ASP A 63 -7.45 -11.10 -2.33
N SER A 64 -6.79 -10.05 -1.87
CA SER A 64 -7.46 -8.98 -1.12
C SER A 64 -8.49 -8.18 -1.94
N LEU A 65 -8.45 -8.24 -3.28
CA LEU A 65 -9.45 -7.57 -4.13
C LEU A 65 -10.70 -8.43 -4.35
N LYS A 66 -10.63 -9.74 -4.12
CA LYS A 66 -11.79 -10.63 -4.26
C LYS A 66 -12.87 -10.35 -3.21
N ASP A 67 -12.47 -9.82 -2.06
CA ASP A 67 -13.37 -9.51 -0.95
C ASP A 67 -14.16 -8.19 -1.16
N TYR A 68 -13.81 -7.39 -2.18
CA TYR A 68 -14.41 -6.08 -2.46
C TYR A 68 -15.08 -5.98 -3.85
N ASN A 69 -15.19 -7.09 -4.58
CA ASN A 69 -15.88 -7.21 -5.87
C ASN A 69 -17.25 -7.88 -5.74
#